data_AF-A0A662RDL3-F1
#
_entry.id   AF-A0A662RDL3-F1
#
_cell.length_a   1.000
_cell.length_b   1.000
_cell.length_c   1.000
_cell.angle_alpha   90.00
_cell.angle_beta   90.00
_cell.angle_gamma   90.00
#
_symmetry.space_group_name_H-M   'P 1'
#
loop_
_entity.id
_entity.type
_entity.pdbx_description
1 polymer ?
#
loop_
_entity_poly.entity_id
_entity_poly.type
_entity_poly.pdbx_seq_one_letter_code
_entity_poly.pdbx_strand_id
1 'polypeptide(L)' 'MLMQFLFMDVQDYVVELYKKGRISLGRAADILSMSTFDIIAIAGERGIRIGATEEQQACRDILGKRQRIR' A
#
# COMPACT_ATOMS: atom_id res chain seq x y z
N MET A 1 -24.54 0.71 -4.05
CA MET A 1 -24.06 -0.58 -4.59
C MET A 1 -23.02 -0.40 -5.72
N LEU A 2 -23.13 0.59 -6.61
CA LEU A 2 -22.11 0.83 -7.66
C LEU A 2 -20.73 1.35 -7.18
N MET A 3 -20.69 2.14 -6.11
CA MET A 3 -19.44 2.77 -5.66
C MET A 3 -18.35 1.78 -5.26
N GLN A 4 -18.71 0.60 -4.72
CA GLN A 4 -17.72 -0.38 -4.27
C GLN A 4 -16.98 -1.02 -5.44
N PHE A 5 -17.66 -1.28 -6.56
CA PHE A 5 -17.02 -1.80 -7.78
C PHE A 5 -16.10 -0.77 -8.43
N LEU A 6 -16.53 0.48 -8.51
CA LEU A 6 -15.68 1.56 -9.02
C LEU A 6 -14.43 1.74 -8.15
N PHE A 7 -14.58 1.63 -6.83
CA PHE A 7 -13.47 1.74 -5.90
C PHE A 7 -12.48 0.58 -6.05
N MET A 8 -12.97 -0.64 -6.25
CA MET A 8 -12.12 -1.80 -6.57
C MET A 8 -11.36 -1.60 -7.89
N ASP A 9 -12.03 -1.15 -8.95
CA ASP A 9 -11.37 -0.88 -10.25
C ASP A 9 -10.28 0.20 -10.15
N VAL A 10 -10.55 1.27 -9.40
CA VAL A 10 -9.57 2.34 -9.19
C VAL A 10 -8.38 1.84 -8.37
N GLN A 11 -8.63 1.03 -7.34
CA GLN A 11 -7.57 0.41 -6.54
C GLN A 11 -6.69 -0.51 -7.39
N ASP A 12 -7.29 -1.34 -8.22
CA ASP A 12 -6.60 -2.23 -9.16
C ASP A 12 -5.71 -1.45 -10.12
N TYR A 13 -6.26 -0.39 -10.70
CA TYR A 13 -5.54 0.47 -11.64
C TYR A 13 -4.35 1.17 -10.99
N VAL A 14 -4.53 1.74 -9.79
CA VAL A 14 -3.47 2.45 -9.06
C VAL A 14 -2.34 1.49 -8.65
N VAL A 15 -2.69 0.29 -8.16
CA VAL A 15 -1.70 -0.73 -7.78
C VAL A 15 -0.91 -1.22 -8.99
N GLU A 16 -1.55 -1.38 -10.16
CA GLU A 16 -0.85 -1.73 -11.41
C GLU A 16 0.08 -0.62 -11.91
N LEU A 17 -0.32 0.65 -11.79
CA LEU A 17 0.55 1.79 -12.10
C LEU A 17 1.78 1.82 -11.18
N TYR A 18 1.57 1.56 -9.89
CA TYR A 18 2.63 1.48 -8.90
C TYR A 18 3.61 0.34 -9.22
N LYS A 19 3.09 -0.87 -9.47
CA LYS A 19 3.89 -2.04 -9.88
C LYS A 19 4.74 -1.79 -11.12
N LYS A 20 4.20 -1.04 -12.09
CA LYS A 20 4.90 -0.66 -13.33
C LYS A 20 5.93 0.47 -13.13
N GLY A 21 6.10 0.96 -11.90
CA GLY A 21 6.98 2.09 -11.57
C GLY A 21 6.51 3.42 -12.18
N ARG A 22 5.24 3.53 -12.59
CA ARG A 22 4.69 4.73 -13.22
C ARG A 22 4.32 5.80 -12.19
N ILE A 23 4.06 5.39 -10.96
CA ILE A 23 3.80 6.27 -9.82
C ILE A 23 4.58 5.77 -8.60
N SER A 24 4.93 6.68 -7.69
CA SER A 24 5.54 6.34 -6.41
C SER A 24 4.52 5.76 -5.43
N LEU A 25 4.99 5.10 -4.36
CA LEU A 25 4.16 4.60 -3.28
C LEU A 25 3.31 5.70 -2.61
N GLY A 26 3.93 6.86 -2.35
CA GLY A 26 3.23 8.02 -1.79
C GLY A 26 2.15 8.54 -2.74
N ARG A 27 2.43 8.57 -4.05
CA ARG A 27 1.43 9.00 -5.05
C ARG A 27 0.24 8.03 -5.14
N ALA A 28 0.47 6.73 -5.00
CA ALA A 28 -0.60 5.74 -4.92
C ALA A 28 -1.48 5.94 -3.67
N ALA A 29 -0.86 6.22 -2.53
CA ALA A 29 -1.53 6.52 -1.27
C ALA A 29 -2.41 7.78 -1.38
N ASP A 30 -1.90 8.85 -1.99
CA ASP A 30 -2.67 10.09 -2.23
C ASP A 30 -3.91 9.84 -3.10
N ILE A 31 -3.77 9.09 -4.20
CA ILE A 31 -4.88 8.84 -5.15
C ILE A 31 -6.00 8.05 -4.48
N LEU A 32 -5.64 7.07 -3.65
CA LEU A 32 -6.62 6.21 -2.98
C LEU A 32 -7.08 6.78 -1.63
N SER A 33 -6.54 7.93 -1.20
CA SER A 33 -6.78 8.49 0.14
C SER A 33 -6.50 7.47 1.26
N MET A 34 -5.41 6.71 1.09
CA MET A 34 -4.97 5.65 2.00
C MET A 34 -3.57 5.95 2.54
N SER A 35 -3.14 5.21 3.56
CA SER A 35 -1.74 5.28 3.98
C SER A 35 -0.84 4.49 3.01
N THR A 36 0.45 4.82 2.98
CA THR A 36 1.44 4.04 2.23
C THR A 36 1.52 2.58 2.70
N PHE A 37 1.20 2.30 3.97
CA PHE A 37 1.15 0.95 4.51
C PHE A 37 -0.02 0.14 3.94
N ASP A 38 -1.18 0.78 3.76
CA ASP A 38 -2.34 0.12 3.14
C ASP A 38 -2.02 -0.29 1.71
N ILE A 39 -1.34 0.59 0.94
CA ILE A 39 -0.90 0.26 -0.42
C ILE A 39 0.06 -0.94 -0.43
N ILE A 40 0.98 -1.01 0.53
CA ILE A 40 1.89 -2.15 0.68
C ILE A 40 1.11 -3.43 0.99
N ALA A 41 0.14 -3.38 1.91
CA ALA A 41 -0.68 -4.54 2.27
C ALA A 41 -1.49 -5.04 1.06
N ILE A 42 -2.16 -4.14 0.35
CA ILE A 42 -2.94 -4.44 -0.85
C ILE A 42 -2.05 -5.06 -1.95
N ALA A 43 -0.86 -4.50 -2.17
CA ALA A 43 0.08 -5.05 -3.13
C ALA A 43 0.59 -6.43 -2.73
N GLY A 44 0.84 -6.65 -1.43
CA GLY A 44 1.24 -7.94 -0.86
C GLY A 44 0.18 -9.02 -1.02
N GLU A 45 -1.09 -8.71 -0.74
CA GLU A 45 -2.23 -9.61 -0.96
C GLU A 45 -2.37 -10.03 -2.42
N ARG A 46 -1.89 -9.20 -3.35
CA ARG A 46 -1.94 -9.42 -4.81
C ARG A 46 -0.67 -10.06 -5.37
N GLY A 47 0.26 -10.48 -4.51
CA GLY A 47 1.51 -11.14 -4.91
C GLY A 47 2.52 -10.20 -5.58
N ILE A 48 2.35 -8.88 -5.45
CA ILE A 48 3.30 -7.90 -5.97
C ILE A 48 4.45 -7.81 -4.98
N ARG A 49 5.61 -8.35 -5.37
CA ARG A 49 6.86 -8.19 -4.59
C ARG A 49 7.33 -6.74 -4.69
N ILE A 50 7.07 -5.97 -3.63
CA ILE A 50 7.61 -4.63 -3.50
C ILE A 50 9.10 -4.75 -3.11
N GLY A 51 9.96 -4.72 -4.12
CA GLY A 51 11.41 -4.94 -4.02
C GLY A 51 12.23 -3.84 -3.33
N ALA A 52 11.65 -3.11 -2.36
CA ALA A 52 12.37 -2.06 -1.61
C ALA A 52 12.16 -2.12 -0.08
N THR A 53 11.81 -3.29 0.47
CA THR A 53 11.27 -3.35 1.85
C THR A 53 11.86 -4.40 2.78
N GLU A 54 13.16 -4.69 2.70
CA GLU A 54 13.85 -5.09 3.95
C GLU A 54 13.89 -3.88 4.90
N GLU A 55 14.19 -2.68 4.39
CA GLU A 55 14.21 -1.45 5.17
C GLU A 55 12.82 -0.99 5.67
N GLN A 56 11.75 -1.14 4.88
CA GLN A 56 10.41 -0.72 5.35
C GLN A 56 9.75 -1.79 6.25
N GLN A 57 10.09 -3.07 6.11
CA GLN A 57 9.68 -4.12 7.05
C GLN A 57 10.38 -3.95 8.40
N ALA A 58 11.64 -3.50 8.44
CA ALA A 58 12.31 -3.13 9.68
C ALA A 58 11.61 -1.97 10.43
N CYS A 59 11.06 -0.99 9.70
CA CYS A 59 10.25 0.08 10.30
C CYS A 59 8.95 -0.42 10.94
N ARG A 60 8.34 -1.50 10.43
CA ARG A 60 7.14 -2.12 11.01
C ARG A 60 7.40 -2.70 12.39
N ASP A 61 8.53 -3.39 12.58
CA ASP A 61 8.91 -4.00 13.85
C ASP A 61 9.23 -2.97 14.94
N ILE A 62 9.70 -1.78 14.53
CA ILE A 62 9.97 -0.65 15.44
C ILE A 62 8.66 0.04 15.85
N LEU A 63 7.73 0.23 14.92
CA LEU A 63 6.46 0.93 15.19
C LEU A 63 5.47 0.07 16.00
N GLY A 64 5.41 -1.25 15.78
CA GLY A 64 4.53 -2.16 16.52
C GLY A 64 4.88 -2.30 18.01
N LYS A 65 6.12 -2.00 18.40
CA LYS A 65 6.57 -2.05 19.81
C LYS A 65 6.19 -0.83 20.63
N ARG A 66 5.88 0.31 20.00
CA ARG A 66 5.53 1.57 20.71
C ARG A 66 4.09 1.63 21.20
N GLN A 67 3.17 0.83 20.66
CA GLN A 67 1.76 0.84 21.07
C GLN A 67 1.44 -0.10 22.25
N ARG A 68 2.38 -0.93 22.70
CA ARG A 68 2.20 -1.86 23.83
C ARG A 68 2.71 -1.34 25.19
N ILE A 69 2.97 -0.03 25.29
CA ILE A 69 3.29 0.64 26.56
C ILE A 69 2.31 1.80 26.72
N ARG A 70 1.05 1.48 27.01
CA ARG A 70 0.14 2.39 27.69
C ARG A 70 -0.87 1.58 28.49
#